data_AF-A0A1F9LSI2-F1
#
_entry.id   AF-A0A1F9LSI2-F1
#
_cell.length_a   1.000
_cell.length_b   1.000
_cell.length_c   1.000
_cell.angle_alpha   90.00
_cell.angle_beta   90.00
_cell.angle_gamma   90.00
#
_symmetry.space_group_name_H-M   'P 1'
#
loop_
_entity.id
_entity.type
_entity.pdbx_description
1 polymer ?
#
loop_
_entity_poly.entity_id
_entity_poly.type
_entity_poly.pdbx_seq_one_letter_code
_entity_poly.pdbx_strand_id
1 'polypeptide(L)' 'MAHTNIDLDEALIAEAMRLTKAKTKKEVVHLGLRELVRLARLRKVREHKGKFLWHGDLEKMREEETHEWVRSAGRHKRPH' A
#
# COMPACT_ATOMS: atom_id res chain seq x y z
N MET A 1 -2.05 20.99 18.90
CA MET A 1 -2.86 19.81 18.53
C MET A 1 -4.01 19.74 19.52
N ALA A 2 -5.24 19.44 19.07
CA ALA A 2 -6.40 19.34 19.95
C ALA A 2 -6.33 18.06 20.80
N HIS A 3 -6.75 18.15 22.06
CA HIS A 3 -6.94 17.01 22.96
C HIS A 3 -8.43 16.68 23.00
N THR A 4 -8.76 15.41 22.95
CA THR A 4 -10.14 14.93 22.96
C THR A 4 -10.19 13.67 23.80
N ASN A 5 -11.20 13.58 24.66
CA ASN A 5 -11.46 12.37 25.45
C ASN A 5 -12.39 11.45 24.65
N ILE A 6 -11.97 10.21 24.44
CA ILE A 6 -12.72 9.20 23.69
C ILE A 6 -12.52 7.85 24.38
N ASP A 7 -13.60 7.07 24.47
CA ASP A 7 -13.52 5.70 24.96
C ASP A 7 -13.00 4.79 23.86
N LEU A 8 -12.03 3.93 24.20
CA LEU A 8 -11.40 2.99 23.28
C LEU A 8 -11.50 1.57 23.85
N ASP A 9 -11.75 0.60 22.97
CA ASP A 9 -11.63 -0.81 23.33
C ASP A 9 -10.15 -1.14 23.59
N GLU A 10 -9.83 -1.45 24.85
CA GLU A 10 -8.48 -1.77 25.31
C GLU A 10 -7.91 -3.02 24.64
N ALA A 11 -8.74 -4.05 24.41
CA ALA A 11 -8.30 -5.29 23.79
C ALA A 11 -7.91 -5.05 22.33
N LEU A 12 -8.73 -4.29 21.61
CA LEU A 12 -8.46 -3.92 20.22
C LEU A 12 -7.21 -3.05 20.09
N ILE A 13 -7.03 -2.06 20.98
CA ILE A 13 -5.83 -1.22 20.98
C ILE A 13 -4.58 -2.03 21.30
N ALA A 14 -4.64 -2.95 22.27
CA ALA A 14 -3.51 -3.82 22.60
C ALA A 14 -3.11 -4.71 21.41
N GLU A 15 -4.08 -5.30 20.71
CA GLU A 15 -3.84 -6.07 19.50
C GLU A 15 -3.23 -5.20 18.40
N ALA A 16 -3.80 -4.03 18.14
CA ALA A 16 -3.30 -3.11 17.14
C ALA A 16 -1.87 -2.64 17.45
N MET A 17 -1.55 -2.35 18.71
CA MET A 17 -0.18 -2.01 19.15
C MET A 17 0.78 -3.17 18.88
N ARG A 18 0.39 -4.41 19.19
CA ARG A 18 1.20 -5.60 18.93
C ARG A 18 1.48 -5.82 17.45
N LEU A 19 0.47 -5.66 16.60
CA LEU A 19 0.58 -5.86 15.14
C LEU A 19 1.35 -4.74 14.44
N THR A 20 1.15 -3.50 14.85
CA THR A 20 1.78 -2.32 14.23
C THR A 20 3.11 -1.93 14.87
N LYS A 21 3.46 -2.52 16.02
CA LYS A 21 4.60 -2.15 16.87
C LYS A 21 4.56 -0.69 17.37
N ALA A 22 3.36 -0.10 17.39
CA ALA A 22 3.17 1.25 17.91
C ALA A 22 3.47 1.30 19.41
N LYS A 23 4.12 2.39 19.85
CA LYS A 23 4.54 2.57 21.26
C LYS A 23 3.44 3.17 22.12
N THR A 24 2.45 3.83 21.52
CA THR A 24 1.39 4.53 22.26
C THR A 24 0.01 4.33 21.62
N LYS A 25 -1.05 4.43 22.43
CA LYS A 25 -2.44 4.42 21.95
C LYS A 25 -2.71 5.51 20.93
N LYS A 26 -2.16 6.71 21.15
CA LYS A 26 -2.25 7.85 20.24
C LYS A 26 -1.67 7.53 18.86
N GLU A 27 -0.53 6.84 18.82
CA GLU A 27 0.10 6.43 17.57
C GLU A 27 -0.78 5.44 16.78
N VAL A 28 -1.37 4.46 17.46
CA VAL A 28 -2.34 3.52 16.85
C VAL A 28 -3.51 4.27 16.25
N VAL A 29 -4.12 5.20 16.99
CA VAL A 29 -5.24 6.01 16.49
C VAL A 29 -4.82 6.81 15.24
N HIS A 30 -3.64 7.45 15.26
CA HIS A 30 -3.16 8.17 14.09
C HIS A 30 -2.85 7.27 12.88
N LEU A 31 -2.36 6.06 13.10
CA LEU A 31 -2.15 5.07 12.03
C LEU A 31 -3.50 4.64 11.45
N GLY A 32 -4.47 4.30 12.30
CA GLY A 32 -5.82 3.91 11.88
C GLY A 32 -6.53 5.00 11.08
N LEU A 33 -6.46 6.26 11.53
CA LEU A 33 -7.05 7.40 10.81
C LEU A 33 -6.40 7.62 9.44
N ARG A 34 -5.06 7.55 9.37
CA ARG A 34 -4.34 7.66 8.09
C ARG A 34 -4.74 6.55 7.12
N GLU A 35 -4.84 5.33 7.61
CA GLU A 35 -5.21 4.17 6.81
C GLU A 35 -6.67 4.25 6.33
N LEU A 36 -7.59 4.69 7.19
CA LEU A 36 -8.99 4.90 6.83
C LEU A 36 -9.13 5.90 5.66
N VAL A 37 -8.40 7.02 5.72
CA VAL A 37 -8.38 8.02 4.64
C VAL A 37 -7.77 7.44 3.37
N ARG A 38 -6.67 6.68 3.48
CA ARG A 38 -6.03 6.01 2.33
C ARG A 38 -7.00 5.06 1.63
N LEU A 39 -7.69 4.22 2.39
CA LEU A 39 -8.69 3.28 1.87
C LEU A 39 -9.88 4.01 1.24
N ALA A 40 -10.35 5.11 1.82
CA ALA A 40 -11.41 5.92 1.23
C ALA A 40 -11.01 6.52 -0.12
N ARG A 41 -9.77 7.01 -0.26
CA ARG A 41 -9.26 7.52 -1.54
C ARG A 41 -9.15 6.41 -2.58
N LEU A 42 -8.68 5.23 -2.20
CA LEU A 42 -8.60 4.07 -3.10
C LEU A 42 -9.98 3.61 -3.57
N ARG A 43 -11.01 3.65 -2.71
CA ARG A 43 -12.39 3.36 -3.12
C ARG A 43 -12.89 4.30 -4.22
N LYS A 44 -12.58 5.60 -4.14
CA LYS A 44 -12.92 6.56 -5.21
C LYS A 44 -12.28 6.18 -6.55
N VAL A 45 -11.03 5.72 -6.56
CA VAL A 45 -10.40 5.23 -7.79
C VAL A 45 -11.13 4.00 -8.35
N ARG A 46 -11.60 3.09 -7.49
CA ARG A 46 -12.39 1.92 -7.91
C ARG A 46 -13.73 2.31 -8.56
N GLU A 47 -14.33 3.43 -8.19
CA GLU A 47 -15.55 3.95 -8.83
C GLU A 47 -15.34 4.39 -10.29
N HIS A 48 -14.09 4.54 -10.72
CA HIS A 48 -13.73 4.81 -12.10
C HIS A 48 -13.34 3.56 -12.90
N LYS A 49 -13.42 2.36 -12.30
CA LYS A 49 -13.21 1.09 -13.00
C LYS A 49 -14.21 0.96 -14.16
N GLY A 50 -13.70 0.79 -15.38
CA GLY A 50 -14.51 0.70 -16.60
C GLY A 50 -15.01 2.03 -17.17
N LYS A 51 -14.72 3.17 -16.51
CA LYS A 51 -15.09 4.51 -17.01
C LYS A 51 -14.04 5.12 -17.93
N PHE A 52 -12.81 4.60 -17.91
CA PHE A 52 -11.74 5.02 -18.81
C PHE A 52 -11.52 3.96 -19.88
N LEU A 53 -11.58 4.38 -21.15
CA LEU A 53 -11.16 3.57 -22.28
C LEU A 53 -9.64 3.50 -22.28
N TRP A 54 -9.11 2.41 -21.73
CA TRP A 54 -7.69 2.12 -21.82
C TRP A 54 -7.38 1.63 -23.23
N HIS A 55 -6.59 2.40 -23.98
CA HIS A 55 -6.12 2.05 -25.32
C HIS A 55 -4.70 1.48 -25.19
N GLY A 56 -4.59 0.17 -24.97
CA GLY A 56 -3.33 -0.56 -24.88
C GLY A 56 -3.56 -2.05 -25.07
N ASP A 57 -2.48 -2.81 -25.28
CA ASP A 57 -2.50 -4.27 -25.38
C ASP A 57 -1.72 -4.82 -24.17
N LEU A 58 -2.45 -5.47 -23.24
CA LEU A 58 -1.87 -5.93 -21.97
C LEU A 58 -0.84 -7.03 -22.18
N GLU A 59 -0.98 -7.83 -23.24
CA GLU A 59 -0.07 -8.93 -23.51
C GLU A 59 1.26 -8.39 -24.02
N LYS A 60 1.23 -7.45 -24.98
CA LYS A 60 2.45 -6.82 -25.51
C LYS A 60 3.28 -6.13 -24.42
N MET A 61 2.63 -5.44 -23.49
CA MET A 61 3.34 -4.75 -22.40
C MET A 61 4.03 -5.71 -21.43
N ARG A 62 3.45 -6.90 -21.17
CA ARG A 62 4.07 -7.92 -20.31
C ARG A 62 5.24 -8.61 -21.01
N GLU A 63 5.12 -8.83 -22.32
CA GLU A 63 6.18 -9.43 -23.13
C GLU A 63 7.40 -8.50 -23.25
N GLU A 64 7.19 -7.18 -23.40
CA GLU A 64 8.26 -6.18 -23.47
C GLU A 64 9.05 -6.05 -22.15
N GLU A 65 8.38 -6.08 -21.00
CA GLU A 65 9.02 -5.98 -19.67
C GLU A 65 9.93 -7.18 -19.36
N THR A 66 9.62 -8.34 -19.94
CA THR A 66 10.39 -9.58 -19.73
C THR A 66 11.64 -9.64 -20.62
N HIS A 67 11.76 -8.79 -21.64
CA HIS A 67 12.79 -8.92 -22.69
C HIS A 67 13.94 -7.90 -22.62
N GLU A 68 13.86 -6.85 -21.80
CA GLU A 68 14.96 -5.90 -21.59
C GLU A 68 15.89 -6.28 -20.43
N TRP A 69 15.35 -6.87 -19.36
CA TRP A 69 16.15 -7.34 -18.21
C TRP A 69 17.06 -8.52 -18.56
N VAL A 70 16.61 -9.44 -19.43
CA VAL A 70 17.42 -10.59 -19.89
C VAL A 70 18.53 -10.16 -20.87
N ARG A 71 18.32 -9.09 -21.66
CA ARG A 71 19.33 -8.57 -22.59
C ARG A 71 20.42 -7.74 -21.91
N SER A 72 20.10 -7.09 -20.79
CA SER A 72 21.05 -6.27 -20.02
C SER A 72 21.86 -7.06 -18.99
N ALA A 73 21.34 -8.19 -18.49
CA ALA A 73 22.04 -9.07 -17.53
C ALA A 73 23.13 -9.98 -18.14
N GLY A 74 23.41 -9.88 -19.44
CA GLY A 74 24.38 -10.72 -20.16
C GLY A 74 25.86 -10.37 -19.99
N ARG A 75 26.23 -9.40 -19.14
CA ARG A 75 27.65 -9.02 -18.92
C ARG A 75 27.95 -8.75 -17.45
N HIS A 76 27.93 -9.79 -16.60
CA HIS A 76 28.84 -9.87 -15.46
C HIS A 76 28.90 -11.32 -14.96
N LYS A 77 29.92 -12.06 -15.39
CA LYS A 77 30.35 -13.28 -14.68
C LYS A 77 30.74 -12.87 -13.26
N ARG A 78 30.07 -13.43 -12.25
CA ARG A 78 30.57 -13.40 -10.86
C ARG A 78 31.87 -14.21 -10.80
N PRO A 79 33.01 -13.67 -10.34
CA PRO A 79 34.12 -14.51 -9.93
C PRO A 79 33.82 -15.13 -8.55
N HIS A 80 34.46 -16.27 -8.32
CA HIS A 80 34.33 -17.15 -7.15
C HIS A 80 34.68 -16.49 -5.83
#